data_AF-A0A484ZX71-F1
#
_entry.id   AF-A0A484ZX71-F1
#
_cell.length_a   1.000
_cell.length_b   1.000
_cell.length_c   1.000
_cell.angle_alpha   90.00
_cell.angle_beta   90.00
_cell.angle_gamma   90.00
#
_symmetry.space_group_name_H-M   'P 1'
#
loop_
_entity.id
_entity.type
_entity.pdbx_description
1 polymer ?
#
loop_
_entity_poly.entity_id
_entity_poly.type
_entity_poly.pdbx_seq_one_letter_code
_entity_poly.pdbx_strand_id
1 'polypeptide(L)'
;MSARKVKDNVEIYLSLLIGVVVVAFSILMPDIFWSSANFQSIASQMPVLGVLALAMAVTMLTGGINLSIIATMNACGLVMAWVATNYPPTIGSMALVVLAGMAMAIIIGGINGF
;
A
#
# COMPACT_ATOMS: atom_id res chain seq x y z
N MET A 1 4.66 -37.59 17.38
CA MET A 1 5.24 -36.59 16.45
C MET A 1 5.25 -35.26 17.19
N SER A 2 6.41 -34.82 17.70
CA SER A 2 6.52 -33.63 18.55
C SER A 2 6.47 -32.37 17.69
N ALA A 3 5.39 -31.60 17.79
CA ALA A 3 5.28 -30.29 17.17
C ALA A 3 6.21 -29.32 17.90
N ARG A 4 7.43 -29.16 17.37
CA ARG A 4 8.40 -28.17 17.86
C ARG A 4 7.80 -26.80 17.58
N LYS A 5 7.26 -26.14 18.61
CA LYS A 5 6.72 -24.78 18.53
C LYS A 5 7.90 -23.86 18.23
N VAL A 6 8.12 -23.53 16.95
CA VAL A 6 9.10 -22.51 16.55
C VAL A 6 8.62 -21.21 17.20
N LYS A 7 9.48 -20.59 18.00
CA LYS A 7 9.18 -19.28 18.57
C LYS A 7 9.35 -18.26 17.45
N ASP A 8 8.24 -17.88 16.84
CA ASP A 8 8.21 -16.88 15.78
C ASP A 8 8.56 -15.51 16.37
N ASN A 9 9.82 -15.09 16.19
CA ASN A 9 10.29 -13.76 16.59
C ASN A 9 9.89 -12.69 15.56
N VAL A 10 8.72 -12.84 14.95
CA VAL A 10 8.24 -11.99 13.83
C VAL A 10 8.15 -10.53 14.25
N GLU A 11 7.70 -10.26 15.48
CA GLU A 11 7.67 -8.91 16.03
C GLU A 11 9.05 -8.25 16.01
N ILE A 12 10.09 -8.99 16.41
CA ILE A 12 11.48 -8.50 16.41
C ILE A 12 11.93 -8.23 14.98
N TYR A 13 11.65 -9.13 14.03
CA TYR A 13 12.01 -8.94 12.63
C TYR A 13 11.31 -7.73 12.00
N LEU A 14 10.01 -7.54 12.27
CA LEU A 14 9.24 -6.41 11.76
C LEU A 14 9.70 -5.08 12.38
N SER A 15 9.95 -5.05 13.69
CA SER A 15 10.50 -3.85 14.35
C SER A 15 11.88 -3.49 13.82
N LEU A 16 12.74 -4.49 13.60
CA LEU A 16 14.08 -4.28 13.04
C LEU A 16 14.00 -3.78 11.59
N LEU A 17 13.11 -4.36 10.78
CA LEU A 17 12.86 -3.90 9.40
C LEU A 17 12.41 -2.43 9.38
N ILE A 18 11.45 -2.05 10.23
CA ILE A 18 10.98 -0.66 10.33
C ILE A 18 12.14 0.25 10.73
N GLY A 19 12.95 -0.13 11.72
CA GLY A 19 14.12 0.65 12.13
C GLY A 19 15.11 0.87 11.00
N VAL A 20 15.44 -0.18 10.24
CA VAL A 20 16.33 -0.09 9.08
C VAL A 20 15.77 0.84 8.01
N VAL A 21 14.48 0.70 7.68
CA VAL A 21 13.80 1.52 6.67
C VAL A 21 13.78 2.99 7.08
N VAL A 22 13.47 3.30 8.35
CA VAL A 22 13.46 4.68 8.87
C VAL A 22 14.85 5.31 8.78
N VAL A 23 15.90 4.59 9.20
CA VAL A 23 17.28 5.09 9.11
C VAL A 23 17.68 5.31 7.66
N ALA A 24 17.38 4.37 6.77
CA ALA A 24 17.70 4.48 5.35
C ALA A 24 17.02 5.71 4.72
N PHE A 25 15.70 5.86 4.84
CA PHE A 25 14.99 6.99 4.24
C PHE A 25 15.33 8.33 4.90
N SER A 26 15.67 8.35 6.20
CA SER A 26 16.17 9.56 6.86
C SER A 26 17.51 10.04 6.28
N ILE A 27 18.35 9.15 5.76
CA ILE A 27 19.64 9.49 5.14
C ILE A 27 19.47 9.79 3.64
N LEU A 28 18.68 8.98 2.93
CA LEU A 28 18.50 9.12 1.48
C LEU A 28 17.63 10.32 1.09
N MET A 29 16.65 10.70 1.92
CA MET A 29 15.67 11.75 1.60
C MET A 29 15.33 12.61 2.83
N PRO A 30 16.30 13.29 3.46
CA PRO A 30 16.11 13.99 4.73
C PRO A 30 15.02 15.08 4.67
N ASP A 31 14.94 15.81 3.56
CA ASP A 31 14.00 16.94 3.39
C ASP A 31 12.55 16.49 3.18
N ILE A 32 12.35 15.28 2.62
CA ILE A 32 11.03 14.77 2.24
C ILE A 32 10.50 13.83 3.33
N PHE A 33 11.35 12.96 3.88
CA PHE A 33 10.93 11.92 4.82
C PHE A 33 10.33 12.50 6.11
N TRP A 34 10.95 13.54 6.67
CA TRP A 34 10.49 14.22 7.88
C TRP A 34 9.49 15.36 7.62
N SER A 35 9.08 15.56 6.37
CA SER A 35 8.13 16.62 5.99
C SER A 35 6.74 16.38 6.55
N SER A 36 6.06 17.47 6.96
CA SER A 36 4.65 17.44 7.36
C SER A 36 3.75 16.90 6.24
N ALA A 37 4.10 17.14 4.97
CA ALA A 37 3.37 16.61 3.82
C ALA A 37 3.45 15.07 3.75
N ASN A 38 4.60 14.48 4.08
CA ASN A 38 4.78 13.03 4.12
C ASN A 38 3.97 12.40 5.28
N PHE A 39 4.03 13.00 6.47
CA PHE A 39 3.20 12.53 7.59
C PHE A 39 1.70 12.68 7.33
N GLN A 40 1.27 13.77 6.70
CA GLN A 40 -0.13 13.95 6.31
C GLN A 40 -0.55 12.94 5.25
N SER A 41 0.34 12.61 4.31
CA SER A 41 0.13 11.53 3.34
C SER A 41 -0.11 10.20 4.06
N ILE A 42 0.81 9.77 4.92
CA ILE A 42 0.69 8.53 5.70
C ILE A 42 -0.60 8.53 6.54
N ALA A 43 -0.88 9.62 7.25
CA ALA A 43 -2.07 9.75 8.09
C ALA A 43 -3.37 9.68 7.29
N SER A 44 -3.40 10.18 6.05
CA SER A 44 -4.58 10.12 5.19
C SER A 44 -4.87 8.72 4.65
N GLN A 45 -3.84 7.88 4.51
CA GLN A 45 -3.99 6.49 4.07
C GLN A 45 -4.45 5.55 5.19
N MET A 46 -4.10 5.84 6.44
CA MET A 46 -4.46 4.99 7.58
C MET A 46 -5.98 4.74 7.74
N PRO A 47 -6.86 5.75 7.65
CA PRO A 47 -8.31 5.54 7.67
C PRO A 47 -8.80 4.64 6.53
N VAL A 48 -8.28 4.85 5.31
CA VAL A 48 -8.67 4.08 4.13
C VAL A 48 -8.25 2.62 4.29
N LEU A 49 -7.00 2.38 4.72
CA LEU A 49 -6.50 1.04 5.02
C LEU A 49 -7.30 0.37 6.14
N GLY A 50 -7.73 1.12 7.15
CA GLY A 50 -8.57 0.61 8.23
C GLY A 50 -9.93 0.10 7.74
N VAL A 51 -10.60 0.88 6.87
CA VAL A 51 -11.88 0.47 6.26
C VAL A 51 -11.69 -0.74 5.33
N LEU A 52 -10.64 -0.75 4.51
CA LEU A 52 -10.32 -1.88 3.64
C LEU A 52 -9.96 -3.15 4.44
N ALA A 53 -9.31 -3.00 5.59
CA ALA A 53 -9.01 -4.11 6.49
C ALA A 53 -10.29 -4.72 7.08
N LEU A 54 -11.30 -3.91 7.42
CA LEU A 54 -12.62 -4.43 7.83
C LEU A 54 -13.31 -5.20 6.71
N ALA A 55 -13.28 -4.68 5.48
CA ALA A 55 -13.82 -5.40 4.31
C ALA A 55 -13.11 -6.74 4.09
N MET A 56 -11.79 -6.75 4.23
CA MET A 56 -10.96 -7.96 4.12
C MET A 56 -11.17 -8.94 5.28
N ALA A 57 -11.47 -8.46 6.49
CA ALA A 57 -11.79 -9.32 7.62
C ALA A 57 -13.05 -10.16 7.33
N VAL A 58 -14.07 -9.57 6.70
CA VAL A 58 -15.30 -10.28 6.31
C VAL A 58 -14.99 -11.41 5.32
N THR A 59 -14.18 -11.15 4.29
CA THR A 59 -13.83 -12.16 3.28
C THR A 59 -12.97 -13.29 3.84
N MET A 60 -12.05 -12.97 4.75
CA MET A 60 -11.25 -13.96 5.49
C MET A 60 -12.11 -14.85 6.39
N LEU A 61 -13.14 -14.30 7.05
CA LEU A 61 -14.08 -15.07 7.88
C LEU A 61 -14.96 -16.02 7.05
N THR A 62 -15.31 -15.65 5.81
CA THR A 62 -16.10 -16.49 4.90
C THR A 62 -15.27 -17.53 4.12
N GLY A 63 -13.98 -17.67 4.42
CA GLY A 63 -13.12 -18.74 3.89
C GLY A 63 -12.20 -18.35 2.73
N GLY A 64 -12.07 -17.07 2.37
CA GLY A 64 -11.14 -16.59 1.35
C GLY A 64 -9.98 -15.78 1.93
N ILE A 65 -8.73 -16.23 1.77
CA ILE A 65 -7.53 -15.40 2.07
C ILE A 65 -7.35 -14.39 0.92
N ASN A 66 -8.17 -13.34 0.87
CA ASN A 66 -8.06 -12.31 -0.16
C ASN A 66 -7.32 -11.07 0.38
N LEU A 67 -5.99 -11.20 0.52
CA LEU A 67 -5.11 -10.07 0.85
C LEU A 67 -4.89 -9.13 -0.35
N SER A 68 -5.34 -9.51 -1.55
CA SER A 68 -5.04 -8.80 -2.79
C SER A 68 -5.78 -7.47 -2.91
N ILE A 69 -6.87 -7.24 -2.17
CA ILE A 69 -7.61 -5.96 -2.19
C ILE A 69 -6.72 -4.78 -1.77
N ILE A 70 -6.03 -4.89 -0.62
CA ILE A 70 -5.15 -3.81 -0.13
C ILE A 70 -3.94 -3.65 -1.05
N ALA A 71 -3.36 -4.76 -1.52
CA ALA A 71 -2.22 -4.72 -2.44
C ALA A 71 -2.58 -4.06 -3.79
N THR A 72 -3.75 -4.39 -4.34
CA THR A 72 -4.27 -3.82 -5.59
C THR A 72 -4.54 -2.33 -5.44
N MET A 73 -5.17 -1.91 -4.34
CA MET A 73 -5.41 -0.49 -4.05
C MET A 73 -4.10 0.30 -4.01
N ASN A 74 -3.09 -0.20 -3.29
CA ASN A 74 -1.78 0.45 -3.21
C ASN A 74 -1.08 0.52 -4.58
N ALA A 75 -1.13 -0.55 -5.37
CA ALA A 75 -0.54 -0.57 -6.71
C ALA A 75 -1.22 0.46 -7.64
N CYS A 76 -2.55 0.51 -7.67
CA CYS A 76 -3.29 1.52 -8.42
C CYS A 76 -2.95 2.94 -7.93
N GLY A 77 -2.86 3.15 -6.61
CA GLY A 77 -2.45 4.41 -6.01
C GLY A 77 -1.06 4.88 -6.46
N LEU A 78 -0.08 3.97 -6.51
CA LEU A 78 1.27 4.27 -6.96
C LEU A 78 1.31 4.66 -8.44
N VAL A 79 0.55 3.96 -9.30
CA VAL A 79 0.44 4.30 -10.72
C VAL A 79 -0.22 5.67 -10.90
N MET A 80 -1.29 5.94 -10.17
CA MET A 80 -1.96 7.25 -10.18
C MET A 80 -1.01 8.37 -9.74
N ALA A 81 -0.27 8.17 -8.65
CA ALA A 81 0.72 9.12 -8.17
C ALA A 81 1.84 9.36 -9.18
N TRP A 82 2.35 8.29 -9.81
CA TRP A 82 3.35 8.39 -10.85
C TRP A 82 2.87 9.24 -12.04
N VAL A 83 1.66 8.98 -12.56
CA VAL A 83 1.08 9.83 -13.63
C VAL A 83 0.89 11.26 -13.15
N ALA A 84 0.38 11.48 -11.93
CA ALA A 84 0.17 12.82 -11.38
C ALA A 84 1.47 13.64 -11.25
N THR A 85 2.61 12.99 -11.00
CA THR A 85 3.91 13.67 -10.91
C THR A 85 4.55 13.99 -12.27
N ASN A 86 4.14 13.31 -13.35
CA ASN A 86 4.72 13.49 -14.69
C ASN A 86 3.98 14.51 -15.56
N TYR A 87 2.74 14.86 -15.22
CA TYR A 87 1.91 15.77 -16.02
C TYR A 87 1.46 17.00 -15.21
N PRO A 88 1.31 18.17 -15.85
CA PRO A 88 0.82 19.37 -15.17
C PRO A 88 -0.63 19.18 -14.71
N PRO A 89 -1.05 19.77 -13.56
CA PRO A 89 -2.39 19.60 -13.02
C PRO A 89 -3.42 20.34 -13.89
N THR A 90 -4.09 19.59 -14.76
CA THR A 90 -5.14 20.05 -15.68
C THR A 90 -6.29 19.06 -15.62
N ILE A 91 -7.49 19.45 -16.06
CA ILE A 91 -8.64 18.54 -16.10
C ILE A 91 -8.31 17.30 -16.96
N GLY A 92 -7.57 17.48 -18.06
CA GLY A 92 -7.12 16.39 -18.92
C GLY A 92 -6.16 15.43 -18.21
N SER A 93 -5.21 15.93 -17.44
CA SER A 93 -4.29 15.07 -16.68
C SER A 93 -4.98 14.38 -15.50
N MET A 94 -5.97 15.00 -14.86
CA MET A 94 -6.78 14.32 -13.83
C MET A 94 -7.54 13.13 -14.41
N ALA A 95 -8.12 13.27 -15.60
CA ALA A 95 -8.74 12.15 -16.30
C ALA A 95 -7.73 11.03 -16.60
N LEU A 96 -6.52 11.38 -17.06
CA LEU A 96 -5.44 10.41 -17.30
C LEU A 96 -4.99 9.68 -16.03
N VAL A 97 -4.91 10.37 -14.89
CA VAL A 97 -4.59 9.76 -13.60
C VAL A 97 -5.61 8.69 -13.25
N VAL A 98 -6.91 9.03 -13.29
CA VAL A 98 -7.99 8.07 -12.99
C VAL A 98 -7.98 6.90 -13.96
N LEU A 99 -7.82 7.17 -15.26
CA LEU A 99 -7.75 6.12 -16.29
C LEU A 99 -6.55 5.18 -16.09
N ALA A 100 -5.40 5.70 -15.69
CA ALA A 100 -4.22 4.88 -15.40
C ALA A 100 -4.44 3.98 -14.17
N GLY A 101 -5.09 4.51 -13.12
CA GLY A 101 -5.50 3.71 -11.97
C GLY A 101 -6.50 2.61 -12.33
N MET A 102 -7.52 2.92 -13.14
CA MET A 102 -8.49 1.94 -13.63
C MET A 102 -7.83 0.88 -14.52
N ALA A 103 -6.93 1.28 -15.42
CA ALA A 103 -6.18 0.35 -16.25
C ALA A 103 -5.36 -0.62 -15.40
N MET A 104 -4.66 -0.11 -14.37
CA MET A 104 -3.93 -0.96 -13.44
C MET A 104 -4.85 -1.91 -12.67
N ALA A 105 -6.01 -1.44 -12.22
CA ALA A 105 -7.00 -2.28 -11.54
C ALA A 105 -7.51 -3.41 -12.46
N ILE A 106 -7.77 -3.12 -13.73
CA ILE A 106 -8.20 -4.13 -14.73
C ILE A 106 -7.06 -5.12 -14.99
N ILE A 107 -5.81 -4.67 -15.12
CA ILE A 107 -4.65 -5.55 -15.32
C ILE A 107 -4.49 -6.48 -14.11
N ILE A 108 -4.48 -5.92 -12.88
CA ILE A 108 -4.32 -6.72 -11.67
C ILE A 108 -5.50 -7.67 -11.48
N GLY A 109 -6.73 -7.20 -11.67
CA GLY A 109 -7.94 -8.04 -11.58
C GLY A 109 -7.99 -9.12 -12.65
N GLY A 110 -7.54 -8.81 -13.87
CA GLY A 110 -7.46 -9.78 -14.96
C GLY A 110 -6.38 -10.83 -14.77
N ILE A 111 -5.22 -10.47 -14.18
CA ILE A 111 -4.12 -11.40 -13.90
C ILE A 111 -4.39 -12.24 -12.66
N ASN A 112 -4.86 -11.61 -11.57
CA ASN A 112 -5.14 -12.31 -10.32
C ASN A 112 -6.44 -13.12 -10.37
N GLY A 113 -7.32 -12.85 -11.35
CA GLY A 113 -8.49 -13.66 -11.67
C GLY A 113 -9.70 -13.40 -10.76
N PHE A 114 -10.85 -13.89 -11.23
CA PHE A 114 -12.12 -13.98 -10.48
C PHE A 114 -11.95 -14.55 -9.07
#